data_AF-A0A7S1WRG3-F1
#
_entry.id   AF-A0A7S1WRG3-F1
#
_cell.length_a   1.000
_cell.length_b   1.000
_cell.length_c   1.000
_cell.angle_alpha   90.00
_cell.angle_beta   90.00
_cell.angle_gamma   90.00
#
_symmetry.space_group_name_H-M   'P 1'
#
loop_
_entity.id
_entity.type
_entity.pdbx_description
1 polymer ?
#
loop_
_entity_poly.entity_id
_entity_poly.type
_entity_poly.pdbx_seq_one_letter_code
_entity_poly.pdbx_strand_id
1 'polypeptide(L)'
;EQSSGGADDPVDALAGRLSEVSDFDSLLSLTEQCGRDIQEAMLRLQGATQPLVERLKRFQSEVPCSCEPLAQLQRQLGACGKQLGGGGSSLQALARLSSEARERSGEVHRLFESRGKALAKKQQCSQEVEAIHKRFGPAFSLESKASRLKAKHEAEEEFRVRDEEAVQKVAEVLDHRWAFLQPILAELCRWHAAVFAGAEELTVGLAELATRLSSPPAAGAVPTLEPTVSTSTAPAPGCGSGDGGTAAPTPLAVCEPEAAAKSALAAAAAAQPAAAADLRVGERVEVWSTGQEAWLEGVVEQIFAVEAVEDGFRVPAGVVKVSMATGVKFVRPEAIATTLRRLDAPDSTG
;
A
#
# COMPACT_ATOMS: atom_id res chain seq x y z
N GLU A 1 7.16 10.21 -51.26
CA GLU A 1 6.62 9.78 -49.96
C GLU A 1 7.69 9.94 -48.89
N GLN A 2 7.80 11.15 -48.34
CA GLN A 2 8.58 11.39 -47.12
C GLN A 2 7.57 11.30 -45.98
N SER A 3 7.60 10.18 -45.26
CA SER A 3 6.93 10.04 -43.97
C SER A 3 7.50 11.13 -43.07
N SER A 4 6.77 12.23 -42.90
CA SER A 4 7.13 13.24 -41.91
C SER A 4 7.10 12.53 -40.57
N GLY A 5 8.28 12.18 -40.06
CA GLY A 5 8.44 11.64 -38.72
C GLY A 5 7.72 12.58 -37.79
N GLY A 6 6.67 12.08 -37.14
CA GLY A 6 6.00 12.81 -36.07
C GLY A 6 7.08 13.16 -35.07
N ALA A 7 7.47 14.43 -35.05
CA ALA A 7 8.24 14.94 -33.95
C ALA A 7 7.32 14.77 -32.75
N ASP A 8 7.61 13.75 -31.92
CA ASP A 8 6.94 13.51 -30.66
C ASP A 8 6.80 14.87 -29.97
N ASP A 9 5.54 15.30 -29.77
CA ASP A 9 5.27 16.60 -29.19
C ASP A 9 5.95 16.59 -27.81
N PRO A 10 6.94 17.48 -27.55
CA PRO A 10 7.69 17.47 -26.29
C PRO A 10 6.78 17.61 -25.06
N VAL A 11 5.54 18.07 -25.26
CA VAL A 11 4.49 18.10 -24.24
C VAL A 11 4.09 16.70 -23.76
N ASP A 12 4.02 15.71 -24.65
CA ASP A 12 3.57 14.35 -24.33
C ASP A 12 4.64 13.58 -23.53
N ALA A 13 5.93 13.82 -23.82
CA ALA A 13 7.03 13.18 -23.09
C ALA A 13 7.03 13.55 -21.60
N LEU A 14 6.71 14.80 -21.26
CA LEU A 14 6.70 15.26 -19.87
C LEU A 14 5.49 14.72 -19.10
N ALA A 15 4.34 14.55 -19.77
CA ALA A 15 3.14 13.95 -19.17
C ALA A 15 3.39 12.50 -18.75
N GLY A 16 4.07 11.71 -19.60
CA GLY A 16 4.47 10.34 -19.26
C GLY A 16 5.36 10.28 -18.01
N ARG A 17 6.36 11.15 -17.92
CA ARG A 17 7.25 11.18 -16.74
C ARG A 17 6.56 11.64 -15.46
N LEU A 18 5.56 12.54 -15.55
CA LEU A 18 4.74 12.90 -14.38
C LEU A 18 3.91 11.72 -13.89
N SER A 19 3.40 10.89 -14.82
CA SER A 19 2.73 9.63 -14.47
C SER A 19 3.66 8.72 -13.67
N GLU A 20 4.92 8.54 -14.14
CA GLU A 20 5.91 7.73 -13.40
C GLU A 20 6.18 8.26 -11.98
N VAL A 21 6.24 9.58 -11.80
CA VAL A 21 6.40 10.19 -10.46
C VAL A 21 5.17 9.91 -9.58
N SER A 22 3.97 9.94 -10.17
CA SER A 22 2.70 9.64 -9.47
C SER A 22 2.62 8.17 -9.05
N ASP A 23 3.08 7.25 -9.90
CA ASP A 23 3.17 5.83 -9.59
C ASP A 23 4.17 5.58 -8.46
N PHE A 24 5.30 6.31 -8.46
CA PHE A 24 6.28 6.25 -7.38
C PHE A 24 5.72 6.78 -6.05
N ASP A 25 5.01 7.91 -6.04
CA ASP A 25 4.33 8.40 -4.81
C ASP A 25 3.30 7.40 -4.28
N SER A 26 2.55 6.77 -5.20
CA SER A 26 1.58 5.73 -4.86
C SER A 26 2.25 4.52 -4.18
N LEU A 27 3.39 4.05 -4.70
CA LEU A 27 4.18 2.99 -4.09
C LEU A 27 4.67 3.37 -2.68
N LEU A 28 5.18 4.59 -2.51
CA LEU A 28 5.63 5.09 -1.21
C LEU A 28 4.47 5.15 -0.21
N SER A 29 3.30 5.64 -0.64
CA SER A 29 2.10 5.70 0.19
C SER A 29 1.62 4.32 0.62
N LEU A 30 1.65 3.32 -0.28
CA LEU A 30 1.32 1.94 0.05
C LEU A 30 2.31 1.33 1.04
N THR A 31 3.60 1.61 0.88
CA THR A 31 4.65 1.13 1.79
C THR A 31 4.49 1.71 3.19
N GLU A 32 4.22 3.01 3.28
CA GLU A 32 3.94 3.71 4.54
C GLU A 32 2.68 3.15 5.23
N GLN A 33 1.62 2.90 4.46
CA GLN A 33 0.39 2.30 4.98
C GLN A 33 0.64 0.88 5.51
N CYS A 34 1.37 0.05 4.75
CA CYS A 34 1.75 -1.29 5.17
C CYS A 34 2.51 -1.26 6.50
N GLY A 35 3.47 -0.34 6.66
CA GLY A 35 4.20 -0.15 7.91
C GLY A 35 3.29 0.20 9.10
N ARG A 36 2.29 1.07 8.90
CA ARG A 36 1.28 1.40 9.91
C ARG A 36 0.41 0.20 10.29
N ASP A 37 -0.10 -0.52 9.31
CA ASP A 37 -0.98 -1.67 9.53
C ASP A 37 -0.24 -2.77 10.31
N ILE A 38 1.03 -3.02 9.96
CA ILE A 38 1.92 -3.91 10.69
C ILE A 38 2.10 -3.43 12.13
N GLN A 39 2.40 -2.15 12.34
CA GLN A 39 2.60 -1.59 13.68
C GLN A 39 1.35 -1.75 14.56
N GLU A 40 0.17 -1.47 14.01
CA GLU A 40 -1.09 -1.66 14.71
C GLU A 40 -1.35 -3.14 15.05
N ALA A 41 -1.14 -4.03 14.09
CA ALA A 41 -1.28 -5.47 14.31
C ALA A 41 -0.35 -5.98 15.42
N MET A 42 0.88 -5.49 15.47
CA MET A 42 1.83 -5.83 16.53
C MET A 42 1.40 -5.33 17.91
N LEU A 43 0.89 -4.10 17.99
CA LEU A 43 0.35 -3.55 19.25
C LEU A 43 -0.85 -4.37 19.73
N ARG A 44 -1.74 -4.78 18.82
CA ARG A 44 -2.87 -5.66 19.13
C ARG A 44 -2.40 -7.03 19.62
N LEU A 45 -1.43 -7.65 18.93
CA LEU A 45 -0.87 -8.94 19.33
C LEU A 45 -0.17 -8.87 20.69
N GLN A 46 0.63 -7.83 20.91
CA GLN A 46 1.28 -7.57 22.20
C GLN A 46 0.25 -7.39 23.31
N GLY A 47 -0.79 -6.59 23.08
CA GLY A 47 -1.90 -6.40 24.03
C GLY A 47 -2.66 -7.69 24.33
N ALA A 48 -2.88 -8.55 23.33
CA ALA A 48 -3.60 -9.81 23.49
C ALA A 48 -2.84 -10.85 24.36
N THR A 49 -1.51 -10.81 24.35
CA THR A 49 -0.68 -11.72 25.18
C THR A 49 -0.64 -11.35 26.67
N GLN A 50 -0.87 -10.08 27.01
CA GLN A 50 -0.75 -9.59 28.40
C GLN A 50 -1.73 -10.24 29.39
N PRO A 51 -3.04 -10.36 29.10
CA PRO A 51 -3.98 -11.04 30.01
C PRO A 51 -3.58 -12.49 30.31
N LEU A 52 -3.02 -13.21 29.32
CA LEU A 52 -2.57 -14.59 29.49
C LEU A 52 -1.36 -14.66 30.42
N VAL A 53 -0.37 -13.80 30.21
CA VAL A 53 0.84 -13.70 31.05
C VAL A 53 0.46 -13.38 32.51
N GLU A 54 -0.43 -12.41 32.73
CA GLU A 54 -0.90 -12.05 34.07
C GLU A 54 -1.69 -13.18 34.73
N ARG A 55 -2.51 -13.91 33.96
CA ARG A 55 -3.24 -15.07 34.49
C ARG A 55 -2.31 -16.21 34.89
N LEU A 56 -1.29 -16.51 34.07
CA LEU A 56 -0.25 -17.50 34.38
C LEU A 56 0.52 -17.14 35.65
N LYS A 57 0.86 -15.85 35.80
CA LYS A 57 1.55 -15.33 36.98
C LYS A 57 0.72 -15.48 38.27
N ARG A 58 -0.58 -15.17 38.22
CA ARG A 58 -1.50 -15.40 39.36
C ARG A 58 -1.59 -16.88 39.71
N PHE A 59 -1.73 -17.74 38.70
CA PHE A 59 -1.79 -19.19 38.91
C PHE A 59 -0.54 -19.74 39.58
N GLN A 60 0.65 -19.25 39.21
CA GLN A 60 1.91 -19.63 39.86
C GLN A 60 2.00 -19.16 41.33
N SER A 61 1.37 -18.03 41.68
CA SER A 61 1.36 -17.55 43.08
C SER A 61 0.41 -18.34 43.99
N GLU A 62 -0.65 -18.93 43.43
CA GLU A 62 -1.67 -19.69 44.17
C GLU A 62 -1.25 -21.14 44.43
N VAL A 63 -0.38 -21.71 43.58
CA VAL A 63 0.05 -23.12 43.66
C VAL A 63 1.55 -23.15 43.99
N PRO A 64 1.95 -23.42 45.26
CA PRO A 64 3.35 -23.42 45.69
C PRO A 64 4.22 -24.54 45.06
N CYS A 65 3.61 -25.44 44.29
CA CYS A 65 4.32 -26.54 43.64
C CYS A 65 5.12 -26.01 42.44
N SER A 66 6.34 -26.50 42.26
CA SER A 66 7.30 -26.10 41.22
C SER A 66 6.79 -26.34 39.79
N CYS A 67 5.92 -25.47 39.29
CA CYS A 67 5.45 -25.50 37.91
C CYS A 67 6.47 -24.80 36.99
N GLU A 68 7.69 -25.34 36.93
CA GLU A 68 8.74 -24.87 36.01
C GLU A 68 8.24 -24.70 34.56
N PRO A 69 7.40 -25.60 33.98
CA PRO A 69 6.86 -25.41 32.63
C PRO A 69 6.03 -24.12 32.47
N LEU A 70 5.26 -23.72 33.50
CA LEU A 70 4.47 -22.48 33.44
C LEU A 70 5.36 -21.24 33.51
N ALA A 71 6.41 -21.27 34.32
CA ALA A 71 7.40 -20.19 34.36
C ALA A 71 8.17 -20.09 33.04
N GLN A 72 8.46 -21.22 32.38
CA GLN A 72 9.07 -21.24 31.05
C GLN A 72 8.13 -20.68 29.98
N LEU A 73 6.85 -21.09 29.96
CA LEU A 73 5.83 -20.53 29.05
C LEU A 73 5.69 -19.01 29.23
N GLN A 74 5.63 -18.54 30.48
CA GLN A 74 5.56 -17.11 30.79
C GLN A 74 6.80 -16.36 30.27
N ARG A 75 8.01 -16.92 30.45
CA ARG A 75 9.25 -16.34 29.91
C ARG A 75 9.23 -16.26 28.39
N GLN A 76 8.76 -17.31 27.71
CA GLN A 76 8.65 -17.36 26.25
C GLN A 76 7.64 -16.34 25.71
N LEU A 77 6.44 -16.25 26.30
CA LEU A 77 5.44 -15.24 25.94
C LEU A 77 5.96 -13.81 26.18
N GLY A 78 6.66 -13.59 27.29
CA GLY A 78 7.29 -12.30 27.59
C GLY A 78 8.42 -11.94 26.62
N ALA A 79 9.24 -12.92 26.22
CA ALA A 79 10.28 -12.73 25.22
C ALA A 79 9.68 -12.38 23.85
N CYS A 80 8.65 -13.11 23.42
CA CYS A 80 7.89 -12.81 22.21
C CYS A 80 7.29 -11.39 22.23
N GLY A 81 6.67 -10.98 23.34
CA GLY A 81 6.14 -9.62 23.49
C GLY A 81 7.21 -8.53 23.42
N LYS A 82 8.40 -8.77 24.00
CA LYS A 82 9.55 -7.86 23.89
C LYS A 82 10.09 -7.78 22.47
N GLN A 83 10.14 -8.91 21.79
CA GLN A 83 10.60 -9.01 20.41
C GLN A 83 9.68 -8.26 19.44
N LEU A 84 8.36 -8.43 19.60
CA LEU A 84 7.38 -7.60 18.91
C LEU A 84 7.62 -6.10 19.20
N GLY A 85 7.84 -5.73 20.46
CA GLY A 85 8.20 -4.35 20.80
C GLY A 85 9.47 -3.82 20.12
N GLY A 86 10.48 -4.69 19.91
CA GLY A 86 11.76 -4.33 19.29
C GLY A 86 11.66 -3.89 17.83
N GLY A 87 10.65 -4.38 17.09
CA GLY A 87 10.42 -3.99 15.70
C GLY A 87 9.89 -2.57 15.50
N GLY A 88 9.35 -1.93 16.55
CA GLY A 88 8.67 -0.64 16.44
C GLY A 88 9.56 0.50 15.93
N SER A 89 10.86 0.51 16.28
CA SER A 89 11.80 1.53 15.81
C SER A 89 12.07 1.46 14.31
N SER A 90 12.09 0.25 13.74
CA SER A 90 12.29 0.04 12.30
C SER A 90 11.07 0.51 11.50
N LEU A 91 9.85 0.23 11.99
CA LEU A 91 8.62 0.73 11.35
C LEU A 91 8.49 2.25 11.42
N GLN A 92 8.90 2.88 12.53
CA GLN A 92 8.97 4.34 12.63
C GLN A 92 9.99 4.93 11.65
N ALA A 93 11.16 4.31 11.51
CA ALA A 93 12.17 4.71 10.55
C ALA A 93 11.65 4.59 9.10
N LEU A 94 10.96 3.49 8.78
CA LEU A 94 10.30 3.26 7.49
C LEU A 94 9.27 4.38 7.19
N ALA A 95 8.40 4.71 8.14
CA ALA A 95 7.40 5.77 7.97
C ALA A 95 8.05 7.14 7.72
N ARG A 96 9.10 7.47 8.48
CA ARG A 96 9.86 8.72 8.31
C ARG A 96 10.51 8.81 6.92
N LEU A 97 11.22 7.76 6.51
CA LEU A 97 11.89 7.70 5.20
C LEU A 97 10.87 7.78 4.04
N SER A 98 9.74 7.11 4.18
CA SER A 98 8.66 7.17 3.19
C SER A 98 8.10 8.59 3.08
N SER A 99 7.82 9.25 4.22
CA SER A 99 7.34 10.64 4.24
C SER A 99 8.33 11.62 3.59
N GLU A 100 9.63 11.47 3.85
CA GLU A 100 10.67 12.32 3.24
C GLU A 100 10.72 12.14 1.71
N ALA A 101 10.65 10.90 1.23
CA ALA A 101 10.61 10.61 -0.20
C ALA A 101 9.34 11.17 -0.87
N ARG A 102 8.19 11.12 -0.19
CA ARG A 102 6.93 11.70 -0.68
C ARG A 102 6.95 13.22 -0.71
N GLU A 103 7.62 13.87 0.24
CA GLU A 103 7.80 15.33 0.21
C GLU A 103 8.53 15.78 -1.06
N ARG A 104 9.57 15.04 -1.47
CA ARG A 104 10.30 15.27 -2.74
C ARG A 104 9.40 15.08 -3.96
N SER A 105 8.55 14.05 -3.97
CA SER A 105 7.55 13.86 -5.04
C SER A 105 6.53 15.01 -5.07
N GLY A 106 6.07 15.46 -3.89
CA GLY A 106 5.16 16.59 -3.75
C GLY A 106 5.71 17.93 -4.24
N GLU A 107 7.04 18.13 -4.25
CA GLU A 107 7.68 19.29 -4.90
C GLU A 107 7.46 19.27 -6.42
N VAL A 108 7.54 18.11 -7.06
CA VAL A 108 7.31 17.95 -8.50
C VAL A 108 5.88 18.34 -8.85
N HIS A 109 4.88 17.83 -8.12
CA HIS A 109 3.48 18.17 -8.37
C HIS A 109 3.22 19.69 -8.25
N ARG A 110 3.79 20.35 -7.24
CA ARG A 110 3.70 21.81 -7.08
C ARG A 110 4.34 22.58 -8.25
N LEU A 111 5.47 22.11 -8.77
CA LEU A 111 6.09 22.69 -9.97
C LEU A 111 5.19 22.54 -11.20
N PHE A 112 4.54 21.39 -11.37
CA PHE A 112 3.59 21.17 -12.47
C PHE A 112 2.35 22.03 -12.38
N GLU A 113 1.80 22.23 -11.18
CA GLU A 113 0.72 23.20 -10.97
C GLU A 113 1.15 24.61 -11.36
N SER A 114 2.37 25.01 -10.96
CA SER A 114 2.92 26.32 -11.32
C SER A 114 3.16 26.45 -12.83
N ARG A 115 3.68 25.41 -13.46
CA ARG A 115 3.87 25.31 -14.91
C ARG A 115 2.53 25.43 -15.64
N GLY A 116 1.48 24.74 -15.17
CA GLY A 116 0.13 24.81 -15.74
C GLY A 116 -0.44 26.23 -15.70
N LYS A 117 -0.25 26.95 -14.59
CA LYS A 117 -0.64 28.37 -14.47
C LYS A 117 0.12 29.26 -15.46
N ALA A 118 1.43 29.07 -15.59
CA ALA A 118 2.25 29.82 -16.54
C ALA A 118 1.85 29.54 -18.01
N LEU A 119 1.54 28.28 -18.33
CA LEU A 119 1.05 27.89 -19.66
C LEU A 119 -0.29 28.56 -20.00
N ALA A 120 -1.24 28.57 -19.06
CA ALA A 120 -2.53 29.23 -19.25
C ALA A 120 -2.37 30.73 -19.52
N LYS A 121 -1.47 31.40 -18.77
CA LYS A 121 -1.13 32.82 -18.99
C LYS A 121 -0.49 33.06 -20.37
N LYS A 122 0.47 32.22 -20.77
CA LYS A 122 1.07 32.26 -22.11
C LYS A 122 0.03 32.12 -23.22
N GLN A 123 -0.90 31.18 -23.07
CA GLN A 123 -2.00 30.96 -24.03
C GLN A 123 -2.92 32.18 -24.10
N GLN A 124 -3.30 32.76 -22.97
CA GLN A 124 -4.12 33.97 -22.92
C GLN A 124 -3.45 35.14 -23.64
N CYS A 125 -2.20 35.48 -23.30
CA CYS A 125 -1.48 36.58 -23.96
C CYS A 125 -1.29 36.33 -25.46
N SER A 126 -1.11 35.07 -25.87
CA SER A 126 -1.02 34.69 -27.28
C SER A 126 -2.35 34.94 -28.02
N GLN A 127 -3.48 34.55 -27.43
CA GLN A 127 -4.82 34.81 -27.99
C GLN A 127 -5.10 36.33 -28.10
N GLU A 128 -4.69 37.11 -27.10
CA GLU A 128 -4.84 38.57 -27.11
C GLU A 128 -4.04 39.24 -28.23
N VAL A 129 -2.84 38.73 -28.53
CA VAL A 129 -2.02 39.18 -29.67
C VAL A 129 -2.62 38.74 -31.00
N GLU A 130 -3.12 37.51 -31.11
CA GLU A 130 -3.84 37.06 -32.31
C GLU A 130 -5.10 37.88 -32.61
N ALA A 131 -5.84 38.28 -31.56
CA ALA A 131 -7.03 39.11 -31.71
C ALA A 131 -6.70 40.49 -32.33
N ILE A 132 -5.50 41.01 -32.12
CA ILE A 132 -5.01 42.24 -32.79
C ILE A 132 -4.89 42.00 -34.29
N HIS A 133 -4.42 40.82 -34.72
CA HIS A 133 -4.26 40.49 -36.13
C HIS A 133 -5.58 40.20 -36.84
N LYS A 134 -6.57 39.64 -36.13
CA LYS A 134 -7.86 39.23 -36.72
C LYS A 134 -8.87 40.38 -36.88
N ARG A 135 -8.77 41.47 -36.10
CA ARG A 135 -9.73 42.59 -36.19
C ARG A 135 -9.36 43.58 -37.29
N PHE A 136 -10.20 43.62 -38.33
CA PHE A 136 -10.27 44.75 -39.27
C PHE A 136 -11.22 45.82 -38.69
N GLY A 137 -10.68 46.89 -38.10
CA GLY A 137 -11.46 47.96 -37.43
C GLY A 137 -10.57 49.09 -36.90
N PRO A 138 -11.11 50.08 -36.13
CA PRO A 138 -10.33 51.19 -35.59
C PRO A 138 -9.07 50.68 -34.92
N ALA A 139 -7.92 51.14 -35.39
CA ALA A 139 -6.64 50.55 -35.01
C ALA A 139 -6.42 50.67 -33.50
N PHE A 140 -6.06 49.55 -32.84
CA PHE A 140 -5.46 49.61 -31.51
C PHE A 140 -4.32 50.63 -31.52
N SER A 141 -4.22 51.46 -30.47
CA SER A 141 -3.10 52.38 -30.32
C SER A 141 -1.78 51.60 -30.35
N LEU A 142 -0.72 52.22 -30.86
CA LEU A 142 0.62 51.61 -30.91
C LEU A 142 1.09 51.19 -29.50
N GLU A 143 0.76 51.99 -28.49
CA GLU A 143 1.05 51.72 -27.09
C GLU A 143 0.36 50.43 -26.59
N SER A 144 -0.93 50.26 -26.91
CA SER A 144 -1.68 49.04 -26.54
C SER A 144 -1.08 47.80 -27.19
N LYS A 145 -0.66 47.89 -28.46
CA LYS A 145 0.01 46.79 -29.17
C LYS A 145 1.36 46.46 -28.53
N ALA A 146 2.17 47.46 -28.21
CA ALA A 146 3.47 47.28 -27.57
C ALA A 146 3.34 46.62 -26.18
N SER A 147 2.36 47.06 -25.38
CA SER A 147 2.07 46.47 -24.06
C SER A 147 1.69 44.99 -24.15
N ARG A 148 0.82 44.60 -25.09
CA ARG A 148 0.41 43.20 -25.26
C ARG A 148 1.52 42.29 -25.78
N LEU A 149 2.35 42.79 -26.71
CA LEU A 149 3.52 42.05 -27.18
C LEU A 149 4.55 41.85 -26.05
N LYS A 150 4.77 42.88 -25.23
CA LYS A 150 5.61 42.77 -24.03
C LYS A 150 5.06 41.74 -23.05
N ALA A 151 3.77 41.79 -22.73
CA ALA A 151 3.12 40.82 -21.83
C ALA A 151 3.19 39.38 -22.36
N LYS A 152 3.03 39.19 -23.69
CA LYS A 152 3.23 37.89 -24.33
C LYS A 152 4.66 37.38 -24.14
N HIS A 153 5.66 38.22 -24.41
CA HIS A 153 7.05 37.82 -24.25
C HIS A 153 7.38 37.46 -22.79
N GLU A 154 6.91 38.26 -21.82
CA GLU A 154 7.08 37.96 -20.39
C GLU A 154 6.42 36.65 -19.98
N ALA A 155 5.22 36.35 -20.49
CA ALA A 155 4.53 35.09 -20.21
C ALA A 155 5.21 33.88 -20.88
N GLU A 156 5.80 34.05 -22.07
CA GLU A 156 6.60 33.02 -22.73
C GLU A 156 7.88 32.69 -21.95
N GLU A 157 8.59 33.72 -21.48
CA GLU A 157 9.77 33.58 -20.64
C GLU A 157 9.44 32.93 -19.29
N GLU A 158 8.37 33.36 -18.63
CA GLU A 158 7.91 32.75 -17.38
C GLU A 158 7.58 31.27 -17.58
N PHE A 159 6.83 30.91 -18.64
CA PHE A 159 6.53 29.52 -18.94
C PHE A 159 7.79 28.70 -19.21
N ARG A 160 8.74 29.23 -20.00
CA ARG A 160 10.01 28.54 -20.29
C ARG A 160 10.77 28.20 -19.01
N VAL A 161 10.93 29.16 -18.10
CA VAL A 161 11.62 28.95 -16.82
C VAL A 161 10.94 27.86 -16.01
N ARG A 162 9.60 27.89 -15.88
CA ARG A 162 8.86 26.87 -15.11
C ARG A 162 8.87 25.49 -15.77
N ASP A 163 8.91 25.44 -17.09
CA ASP A 163 9.01 24.20 -17.86
C ASP A 163 10.37 23.53 -17.63
N GLU A 164 11.47 24.30 -17.74
CA GLU A 164 12.83 23.84 -17.46
C GLU A 164 12.99 23.36 -16.02
N GLU A 165 12.50 24.12 -15.04
CA GLU A 165 12.50 23.73 -13.62
C GLU A 165 11.74 22.41 -13.38
N ALA A 166 10.56 22.25 -13.99
CA ALA A 166 9.76 21.03 -13.86
C ALA A 166 10.46 19.82 -14.48
N VAL A 167 11.02 19.97 -15.69
CA VAL A 167 11.78 18.91 -16.38
C VAL A 167 12.98 18.47 -15.55
N GLN A 168 13.75 19.42 -15.01
CA GLN A 168 14.91 19.14 -14.18
C GLN A 168 14.50 18.38 -12.91
N LYS A 169 13.45 18.85 -12.22
CA LYS A 169 13.03 18.24 -10.95
C LYS A 169 12.46 16.83 -11.12
N VAL A 170 11.70 16.59 -12.19
CA VAL A 170 11.22 15.23 -12.53
C VAL A 170 12.40 14.29 -12.76
N ALA A 171 13.43 14.74 -13.49
CA ALA A 171 14.63 13.95 -13.69
C ALA A 171 15.35 13.64 -12.38
N GLU A 172 15.55 14.64 -11.53
CA GLU A 172 16.14 14.46 -10.20
C GLU A 172 15.42 13.39 -9.39
N VAL A 173 14.08 13.45 -9.29
CA VAL A 173 13.30 12.49 -8.50
C VAL A 173 13.36 11.08 -9.11
N LEU A 174 13.20 10.96 -10.42
CA LEU A 174 13.21 9.64 -11.09
C LEU A 174 14.59 8.98 -11.06
N ASP A 175 15.67 9.74 -11.18
CA ASP A 175 17.04 9.21 -11.10
C ASP A 175 17.40 8.74 -9.68
N HIS A 176 16.84 9.38 -8.65
CA HIS A 176 17.09 9.04 -7.24
C HIS A 176 16.07 8.08 -6.63
N ARG A 177 15.03 7.66 -7.38
CA ARG A 177 13.92 6.83 -6.85
C ARG A 177 14.41 5.57 -6.12
N TRP A 178 15.42 4.90 -6.68
CA TRP A 178 15.98 3.69 -6.08
C TRP A 178 16.82 3.97 -4.84
N ALA A 179 17.53 5.10 -4.82
CA ALA A 179 18.28 5.53 -3.64
C ALA A 179 17.34 5.88 -2.47
N PHE A 180 16.12 6.36 -2.74
CA PHE A 180 15.09 6.56 -1.71
C PHE A 180 14.43 5.26 -1.26
N LEU A 181 14.12 4.35 -2.19
CA LEU A 181 13.41 3.11 -1.87
C LEU A 181 14.30 2.09 -1.12
N GLN A 182 15.59 2.04 -1.43
CA GLN A 182 16.53 1.09 -0.84
C GLN A 182 16.58 1.14 0.71
N PRO A 183 16.72 2.29 1.38
CA PRO A 183 16.70 2.35 2.84
C PRO A 183 15.32 2.01 3.42
N ILE A 184 14.21 2.35 2.73
CA ILE A 184 12.85 1.99 3.16
C ILE A 184 12.69 0.46 3.22
N LEU A 185 13.07 -0.23 2.14
CA LEU A 185 13.03 -1.69 2.08
C LEU A 185 13.99 -2.33 3.09
N ALA A 186 15.16 -1.73 3.32
CA ALA A 186 16.09 -2.21 4.34
C ALA A 186 15.50 -2.15 5.75
N GLU A 187 14.74 -1.11 6.10
CA GLU A 187 14.02 -1.03 7.37
C GLU A 187 12.91 -2.09 7.48
N LEU A 188 12.18 -2.36 6.39
CA LEU A 188 11.18 -3.42 6.36
C LEU A 188 11.81 -4.81 6.58
N CYS A 189 12.92 -5.09 5.91
CA CYS A 189 13.67 -6.34 6.09
C CYS A 189 14.25 -6.45 7.50
N ARG A 190 14.78 -5.36 8.06
CA ARG A 190 15.30 -5.33 9.44
C ARG A 190 14.19 -5.58 10.45
N TRP A 191 13.02 -4.99 10.23
CA TRP A 191 11.83 -5.26 11.02
C TRP A 191 11.46 -6.74 10.98
N HIS A 192 11.36 -7.33 9.78
CA HIS A 192 11.02 -8.75 9.61
C HIS A 192 12.03 -9.65 10.33
N ALA A 193 13.33 -9.40 10.13
CA ALA A 193 14.39 -10.13 10.81
C ALA A 193 14.28 -10.00 12.34
N ALA A 194 14.03 -8.80 12.88
CA ALA A 194 13.93 -8.57 14.31
C ALA A 194 12.70 -9.27 14.93
N VAL A 195 11.54 -9.24 14.26
CA VAL A 195 10.28 -9.80 14.78
C VAL A 195 10.25 -11.33 14.70
N PHE A 196 10.87 -11.92 13.69
CA PHE A 196 10.82 -13.37 13.45
C PHE A 196 12.11 -14.10 13.82
N ALA A 197 13.18 -13.40 14.24
CA ALA A 197 14.39 -14.04 14.77
C ALA A 197 14.08 -14.88 16.01
N GLY A 198 14.17 -16.21 15.95
CA GLY A 198 13.78 -17.03 17.10
C GLY A 198 12.40 -17.67 16.99
N ALA A 199 11.65 -17.43 15.90
CA ALA A 199 10.29 -17.96 15.75
C ALA A 199 10.29 -19.50 15.72
N GLU A 200 11.27 -20.12 15.06
CA GLU A 200 11.43 -21.58 15.04
C GLU A 200 11.74 -22.13 16.44
N GLU A 201 12.67 -21.49 17.17
CA GLU A 201 13.02 -21.87 18.53
C GLU A 201 11.83 -21.72 19.49
N LEU A 202 10.99 -20.69 19.30
CA LEU A 202 9.76 -20.50 20.06
C LEU A 202 8.75 -21.62 19.77
N THR A 203 8.55 -21.99 18.51
CA THR A 203 7.64 -23.07 18.13
C THR A 203 8.07 -24.40 18.74
N VAL A 204 9.35 -24.75 18.63
CA VAL A 204 9.90 -25.98 19.22
C VAL A 204 9.74 -25.95 20.74
N GLY A 205 10.12 -24.85 21.39
CA GLY A 205 10.01 -24.72 22.84
C GLY A 205 8.57 -24.81 23.35
N LEU A 206 7.59 -24.27 22.63
CA LEU A 206 6.17 -24.38 22.97
C LEU A 206 5.65 -25.81 22.78
N ALA A 207 6.09 -26.52 21.73
CA ALA A 207 5.72 -27.91 21.50
C ALA A 207 6.27 -28.86 22.59
N GLU A 208 7.53 -28.64 23.01
CA GLU A 208 8.13 -29.36 24.15
C GLU A 208 7.37 -29.09 25.45
N LEU A 209 7.02 -27.82 25.71
CA LEU A 209 6.22 -27.45 26.87
C LEU A 209 4.84 -28.10 26.86
N ALA A 210 4.16 -28.12 25.72
CA ALA A 210 2.88 -28.80 25.57
C ALA A 210 2.99 -30.29 25.90
N THR A 211 4.08 -30.94 25.44
CA THR A 211 4.35 -32.36 25.72
C THR A 211 4.58 -32.61 27.22
N ARG A 212 5.35 -31.74 27.89
CA ARG A 212 5.62 -31.81 29.34
C ARG A 212 4.36 -31.60 30.17
N LEU A 213 3.52 -30.63 29.79
CA LEU A 213 2.25 -30.34 30.46
C LEU A 213 1.20 -31.46 30.29
N SER A 214 1.26 -32.19 29.17
CA SER A 214 0.33 -33.30 28.90
C SER A 214 0.74 -34.62 29.55
N SER A 215 1.98 -34.73 30.02
CA SER A 215 2.49 -35.95 30.66
C SER A 215 2.00 -36.02 32.11
N PRO A 216 1.31 -37.10 32.54
CA PRO A 216 0.86 -37.22 33.91
C PRO A 216 2.07 -37.21 34.86
N PRO A 217 1.97 -36.56 36.04
CA PRO A 217 3.02 -36.64 37.05
C PRO A 217 3.21 -38.11 37.36
N ALA A 218 4.40 -38.65 37.09
CA ALA A 218 4.68 -40.09 37.18
C ALA A 218 4.20 -40.61 38.54
N ALA A 219 3.03 -41.24 38.53
CA ALA A 219 2.37 -41.69 39.73
C ALA A 219 3.17 -42.87 40.26
N GLY A 220 4.01 -42.63 41.27
CA GLY A 220 4.54 -43.71 42.08
C GLY A 220 6.03 -44.03 41.98
N ALA A 221 6.89 -43.10 41.57
CA ALA A 221 8.25 -43.13 42.13
C ALA A 221 8.20 -42.59 43.57
N VAL A 222 7.53 -43.32 44.47
CA VAL A 222 7.85 -43.23 45.89
C VAL A 222 9.35 -43.50 45.95
N PRO A 223 10.17 -42.59 46.51
CA PRO A 223 11.58 -42.89 46.69
C PRO A 223 11.64 -44.08 47.65
N THR A 224 11.74 -45.29 47.08
CA THR A 224 12.19 -46.47 47.81
C THR A 224 13.55 -46.08 48.34
N LEU A 225 13.60 -45.82 49.64
CA LEU A 225 14.82 -45.58 50.40
C LEU A 225 15.65 -46.87 50.34
N GLU A 226 16.35 -47.11 49.23
CA GLU A 226 17.36 -48.16 49.20
C GLU A 226 18.64 -47.62 49.86
N PRO A 227 19.13 -48.28 50.93
CA PRO A 227 20.36 -47.88 51.60
C PRO A 227 21.54 -48.21 50.69
N THR A 228 22.00 -47.24 49.92
CA THR A 228 23.18 -47.40 49.07
C THR A 228 24.41 -47.06 49.89
N VAL A 229 25.21 -48.09 50.20
CA VAL A 229 26.52 -47.99 50.83
C VAL A 229 27.49 -47.28 49.88
N SER A 230 28.10 -46.20 50.38
CA SER A 230 29.14 -45.43 49.71
C SER A 230 30.33 -46.29 49.30
N THR A 231 30.69 -46.28 48.02
CA THR A 231 32.07 -46.57 47.60
C THR A 231 32.56 -45.44 46.70
N SER A 232 33.44 -44.62 47.28
CA SER A 232 34.14 -43.51 46.66
C SER A 232 35.32 -44.03 45.84
N THR A 233 35.41 -43.70 44.56
CA THR A 233 36.67 -43.74 43.81
C THR A 233 36.67 -42.65 42.74
N ALA A 234 37.56 -41.67 42.90
CA ALA A 234 37.88 -40.62 41.94
C ALA A 234 38.65 -41.18 40.74
N PRO A 235 38.61 -40.51 39.57
CA PRO A 235 39.84 -39.83 39.14
C PRO A 235 39.68 -38.50 38.37
N ALA A 236 40.70 -37.66 38.59
CA ALA A 236 41.37 -36.59 37.82
C ALA A 236 40.73 -35.84 36.61
N PRO A 237 41.11 -34.56 36.40
CA PRO A 237 40.63 -33.71 35.31
C PRO A 237 41.49 -33.83 34.04
N GLY A 238 40.84 -34.05 32.89
CA GLY A 238 41.44 -34.02 31.56
C GLY A 238 41.18 -32.69 30.86
N CYS A 239 42.24 -31.94 30.60
CA CYS A 239 42.25 -30.75 29.76
C CYS A 239 42.10 -31.17 28.28
N GLY A 240 41.13 -30.61 27.56
CA GLY A 240 40.90 -30.88 26.14
C GLY A 240 40.53 -29.62 25.38
N SER A 241 41.54 -28.97 24.79
CA SER A 241 41.38 -27.99 23.72
C SER A 241 40.85 -28.69 22.46
N GLY A 242 39.83 -28.13 21.82
CA GLY A 242 39.22 -28.66 20.60
C GLY A 242 38.84 -27.54 19.64
N ASP A 243 39.52 -27.53 18.51
CA ASP A 243 39.48 -26.59 17.39
C ASP A 243 38.09 -26.30 16.78
N GLY A 244 37.92 -25.02 16.43
CA GLY A 244 37.58 -24.55 15.08
C GLY A 244 36.77 -25.46 14.15
N GLY A 245 35.45 -25.25 14.11
CA GLY A 245 34.57 -25.77 13.07
C GLY A 245 33.65 -24.68 12.54
N THR A 246 34.11 -23.93 11.54
CA THR A 246 33.29 -22.97 10.78
C THR A 246 32.37 -23.75 9.85
N ALA A 247 31.16 -24.10 10.32
CA ALA A 247 30.14 -24.73 9.49
C ALA A 247 29.48 -23.67 8.59
N ALA A 248 29.61 -23.86 7.27
CA ALA A 248 28.92 -23.07 6.26
C ALA A 248 27.39 -23.25 6.37
N PRO A 249 26.59 -22.20 6.13
CA PRO A 249 25.14 -22.30 6.21
C PRO A 249 24.59 -23.13 5.03
N THR A 250 23.85 -24.17 5.39
CA THR A 250 23.02 -24.98 4.48
C THR A 250 21.97 -24.08 3.80
N PRO A 251 21.72 -24.21 2.48
CA PRO A 251 20.69 -23.43 1.81
C PRO A 251 19.30 -23.86 2.31
N LEU A 252 18.57 -22.91 2.90
CA LEU A 252 17.18 -23.05 3.30
C LEU A 252 16.34 -23.38 2.07
N ALA A 253 15.75 -24.57 2.07
CA ALA A 253 14.67 -24.93 1.16
C ALA A 253 13.46 -24.06 1.48
N VAL A 254 13.16 -23.12 0.58
CA VAL A 254 11.96 -22.30 0.61
C VAL A 254 10.74 -23.20 0.40
N CYS A 255 10.05 -23.55 1.47
CA CYS A 255 8.69 -24.09 1.39
C CYS A 255 7.74 -22.92 1.07
N GLU A 256 7.16 -22.92 -0.13
CA GLU A 256 6.10 -21.97 -0.53
C GLU A 256 4.86 -22.11 0.36
N PRO A 257 4.41 -21.04 1.04
CA PRO A 257 3.09 -20.95 1.63
C PRO A 257 2.23 -19.98 0.79
N GLU A 258 2.09 -20.20 -0.53
CA GLU A 258 1.34 -19.27 -1.40
C GLU A 258 -0.18 -19.53 -1.43
N ALA A 259 -0.66 -20.66 -0.88
CA ALA A 259 -2.06 -21.06 -1.03
C ALA A 259 -3.02 -20.56 0.07
N ALA A 260 -2.55 -20.26 1.28
CA ALA A 260 -3.44 -19.99 2.42
C ALA A 260 -3.77 -18.50 2.64
N ALA A 261 -2.89 -17.58 2.23
CA ALA A 261 -3.08 -16.14 2.46
C ALA A 261 -4.08 -15.47 1.49
N LYS A 262 -4.34 -16.09 0.32
CA LYS A 262 -5.34 -15.59 -0.66
C LYS A 262 -6.79 -15.82 -0.23
N SER A 263 -7.06 -16.69 0.75
CA SER A 263 -8.43 -17.11 1.08
C SER A 263 -9.12 -16.25 2.17
N ALA A 264 -8.38 -15.49 2.97
CA ALA A 264 -8.95 -14.70 4.06
C ALA A 264 -9.32 -13.25 3.68
N LEU A 265 -8.64 -12.65 2.69
CA LEU A 265 -8.98 -11.31 2.19
C LEU A 265 -10.17 -11.32 1.20
N ALA A 266 -10.52 -12.47 0.64
CA ALA A 266 -11.65 -12.62 -0.29
C ALA A 266 -13.02 -12.66 0.40
N ALA A 267 -13.08 -12.98 1.70
CA ALA A 267 -14.34 -13.19 2.41
C ALA A 267 -15.03 -11.89 2.88
N ALA A 268 -14.31 -10.77 2.96
CA ALA A 268 -14.87 -9.47 3.36
C ALA A 268 -15.38 -8.63 2.17
N ALA A 269 -15.19 -9.09 0.93
CA ALA A 269 -15.59 -8.39 -0.31
C ALA A 269 -16.85 -8.97 -0.99
N ALA A 270 -17.49 -9.99 -0.41
CA ALA A 270 -18.52 -10.79 -1.07
C ALA A 270 -19.97 -10.53 -0.62
N ALA A 271 -20.31 -9.32 -0.21
CA ALA A 271 -21.70 -8.87 -0.16
C ALA A 271 -21.99 -8.01 -1.40
N GLN A 272 -21.88 -8.60 -2.59
CA GLN A 272 -22.40 -7.99 -3.81
C GLN A 272 -23.88 -7.71 -3.60
N PRO A 273 -24.36 -6.46 -3.68
CA PRO A 273 -25.78 -6.21 -3.68
C PRO A 273 -26.37 -6.85 -4.93
N ALA A 274 -27.35 -7.74 -4.73
CA ALA A 274 -27.99 -8.53 -5.78
C ALA A 274 -28.53 -7.69 -6.94
N ALA A 275 -28.76 -6.39 -6.74
CA ALA A 275 -29.25 -5.47 -7.75
C ALA A 275 -28.33 -5.29 -8.98
N ALA A 276 -27.01 -5.48 -8.83
CA ALA A 276 -26.09 -5.39 -9.98
C ALA A 276 -26.06 -6.66 -10.83
N ALA A 277 -26.54 -7.80 -10.31
CA ALA A 277 -26.40 -9.10 -10.95
C ALA A 277 -27.25 -9.26 -12.23
N ASP A 278 -28.30 -8.45 -12.35
CA ASP A 278 -29.26 -8.57 -13.46
C ASP A 278 -28.96 -7.64 -14.65
N LEU A 279 -28.01 -6.71 -14.51
CA LEU A 279 -27.61 -5.80 -15.58
C LEU A 279 -26.56 -6.44 -16.49
N ARG A 280 -26.64 -6.19 -17.80
CA ARG A 280 -25.67 -6.67 -18.78
C ARG A 280 -24.99 -5.52 -19.51
N VAL A 281 -23.72 -5.71 -19.87
CA VAL A 281 -23.01 -4.80 -20.78
C VAL A 281 -23.74 -4.77 -22.12
N GLY A 282 -23.98 -3.57 -22.64
CA GLY A 282 -24.78 -3.29 -23.84
C GLY A 282 -26.28 -3.11 -23.58
N GLU A 283 -26.75 -3.31 -22.35
CA GLU A 283 -28.17 -3.12 -22.02
C GLU A 283 -28.56 -1.64 -22.01
N ARG A 284 -29.74 -1.32 -22.57
CA ARG A 284 -30.32 0.02 -22.54
C ARG A 284 -30.98 0.27 -21.20
N VAL A 285 -30.61 1.38 -20.57
CA VAL A 285 -31.09 1.78 -19.25
C VAL A 285 -31.48 3.25 -19.28
N GLU A 286 -32.35 3.66 -18.38
CA GLU A 286 -32.51 5.06 -18.02
C GLU A 286 -31.73 5.36 -16.76
N VAL A 287 -31.07 6.52 -16.76
CA VAL A 287 -30.24 7.02 -15.67
C VAL A 287 -30.84 8.30 -15.12
N TRP A 288 -31.09 8.36 -13.81
CA TRP A 288 -31.58 9.59 -13.18
C TRP A 288 -30.50 10.68 -13.20
N SER A 289 -30.83 11.85 -13.78
CA SER A 289 -29.98 13.04 -13.78
C SER A 289 -30.50 14.08 -12.81
N THR A 290 -29.76 14.33 -11.73
CA THR A 290 -30.14 15.34 -10.73
C THR A 290 -30.19 16.76 -11.31
N GLY A 291 -29.30 17.08 -12.27
CA GLY A 291 -29.23 18.41 -12.85
C GLY A 291 -30.38 18.73 -13.82
N GLN A 292 -31.00 17.71 -14.41
CA GLN A 292 -32.14 17.86 -15.32
C GLN A 292 -33.46 17.40 -14.71
N GLU A 293 -33.41 16.85 -13.49
CA GLU A 293 -34.55 16.22 -12.79
C GLU A 293 -35.33 15.24 -13.69
N ALA A 294 -34.62 14.50 -14.52
CA ALA A 294 -35.18 13.64 -15.55
C ALA A 294 -34.42 12.31 -15.68
N TRP A 295 -35.11 11.31 -16.23
CA TRP A 295 -34.54 10.04 -16.66
C TRP A 295 -33.92 10.22 -18.05
N LEU A 296 -32.63 9.93 -18.19
CA LEU A 296 -31.88 10.04 -19.43
C LEU A 296 -31.52 8.66 -19.94
N GLU A 297 -31.72 8.42 -21.23
CA GLU A 297 -31.33 7.16 -21.84
C GLU A 297 -29.80 6.99 -21.86
N GLY A 298 -29.35 5.78 -21.53
CA GLY A 298 -27.96 5.37 -21.60
C GLY A 298 -27.78 3.89 -21.89
N VAL A 299 -26.51 3.50 -22.07
CA VAL A 299 -26.11 2.11 -22.32
C VAL A 299 -25.06 1.71 -21.29
N VAL A 300 -25.21 0.53 -20.70
CA VAL A 300 -24.21 -0.03 -19.79
C VAL A 300 -22.96 -0.38 -20.59
N GLU A 301 -21.86 0.35 -20.41
CA GLU A 301 -20.59 0.06 -21.10
C GLU A 301 -19.78 -0.99 -20.38
N GLN A 302 -19.77 -0.95 -19.04
CA GLN A 302 -18.93 -1.82 -18.23
C GLN A 302 -19.50 -2.03 -16.84
N ILE A 303 -19.30 -3.24 -16.31
CA ILE A 303 -19.62 -3.60 -14.92
C ILE A 303 -18.34 -4.07 -14.27
N PHE A 304 -17.92 -3.40 -13.21
CA PHE A 304 -16.68 -3.70 -12.50
C PHE A 304 -16.90 -4.85 -11.52
N ALA A 305 -16.54 -6.08 -11.88
CA ALA A 305 -16.70 -7.21 -10.96
C ALA A 305 -15.75 -7.15 -9.75
N VAL A 306 -14.60 -6.50 -9.92
CA VAL A 306 -13.56 -6.28 -8.92
C VAL A 306 -13.17 -4.81 -8.91
N GLU A 307 -12.58 -4.35 -7.80
CA GLU A 307 -12.02 -3.00 -7.71
C GLU A 307 -10.95 -2.81 -8.79
N ALA A 308 -11.03 -1.70 -9.52
CA ALA A 308 -10.15 -1.40 -10.65
C ALA A 308 -9.73 0.07 -10.63
N VAL A 309 -8.77 0.43 -11.49
CA VAL A 309 -8.43 1.83 -11.77
C VAL A 309 -8.80 2.10 -13.22
N GLU A 310 -9.65 3.10 -13.45
CA GLU A 310 -10.05 3.56 -14.78
C GLU A 310 -9.86 5.07 -14.86
N ASP A 311 -9.19 5.54 -15.92
CA ASP A 311 -8.84 6.96 -16.13
C ASP A 311 -8.13 7.61 -14.93
N GLY A 312 -7.33 6.81 -14.19
CA GLY A 312 -6.62 7.25 -12.99
C GLY A 312 -7.50 7.32 -11.73
N PHE A 313 -8.77 6.96 -11.81
CA PHE A 313 -9.68 6.92 -10.67
C PHE A 313 -9.90 5.48 -10.19
N ARG A 314 -9.88 5.30 -8.86
CA ARG A 314 -10.20 4.02 -8.22
C ARG A 314 -11.71 3.77 -8.27
N VAL A 315 -12.12 2.71 -8.96
CA VAL A 315 -13.49 2.28 -9.17
C VAL A 315 -13.78 1.04 -8.32
N PRO A 316 -14.63 1.12 -7.28
CA PRO A 316 -14.98 -0.03 -6.45
C PRO A 316 -15.65 -1.18 -7.24
N ALA A 317 -15.56 -2.39 -6.69
CA ALA A 317 -16.31 -3.53 -7.20
C ALA A 317 -17.84 -3.26 -7.16
N GLY A 318 -18.54 -3.75 -8.18
CA GLY A 318 -19.97 -3.61 -8.43
C GLY A 318 -20.40 -2.26 -9.05
N VAL A 319 -19.47 -1.33 -9.30
CA VAL A 319 -19.80 -0.08 -10.00
C VAL A 319 -20.19 -0.38 -11.45
N VAL A 320 -21.20 0.33 -11.94
CA VAL A 320 -21.68 0.24 -13.33
C VAL A 320 -21.32 1.55 -14.05
N LYS A 321 -20.57 1.44 -15.14
CA LYS A 321 -20.28 2.56 -16.05
C LYS A 321 -21.35 2.61 -17.12
N VAL A 322 -22.09 3.72 -17.17
CA VAL A 322 -23.17 3.95 -18.12
C VAL A 322 -22.84 5.16 -18.97
N SER A 323 -22.84 5.01 -20.30
CA SER A 323 -22.72 6.14 -21.22
C SER A 323 -24.10 6.67 -21.60
N MET A 324 -24.21 8.00 -21.64
CA MET A 324 -25.40 8.76 -21.99
C MET A 324 -25.01 9.85 -22.98
N ALA A 325 -26.00 10.49 -23.61
CA ALA A 325 -25.74 11.60 -24.54
C ALA A 325 -24.95 12.78 -23.91
N THR A 326 -25.08 12.97 -22.59
CA THR A 326 -24.39 14.05 -21.85
C THR A 326 -23.03 13.64 -21.29
N GLY A 327 -22.58 12.40 -21.48
CA GLY A 327 -21.32 11.87 -20.96
C GLY A 327 -21.47 10.53 -20.23
N VAL A 328 -20.45 10.16 -19.46
CA VAL A 328 -20.40 8.88 -18.72
C VAL A 328 -20.75 9.11 -17.25
N LYS A 329 -21.51 8.19 -16.65
CA LYS A 329 -21.80 8.17 -15.21
C LYS A 329 -21.44 6.82 -14.60
N PHE A 330 -20.71 6.89 -13.49
CA PHE A 330 -20.39 5.75 -12.66
C PHE A 330 -21.43 5.62 -11.54
N VAL A 331 -22.20 4.54 -11.57
CA VAL A 331 -23.26 4.28 -10.59
C VAL A 331 -22.75 3.24 -9.59
N ARG A 332 -22.71 3.62 -8.31
CA ARG A 332 -22.32 2.73 -7.23
C ARG A 332 -23.36 1.64 -6.98
N PRO A 333 -22.94 0.47 -6.47
CA PRO A 333 -23.84 -0.66 -6.23
C PRO A 333 -25.11 -0.31 -5.44
N GLU A 334 -24.96 0.48 -4.37
CA GLU A 334 -26.05 0.93 -3.50
C GLU A 334 -27.02 1.91 -4.16
N ALA A 335 -26.61 2.57 -5.24
CA ALA A 335 -27.39 3.56 -5.97
C ALA A 335 -28.06 2.99 -7.23
N ILE A 336 -27.79 1.73 -7.60
CA ILE A 336 -28.32 1.12 -8.83
C ILE A 336 -29.85 1.14 -8.80
N ALA A 337 -30.48 0.68 -7.72
CA ALA A 337 -31.94 0.58 -7.64
C ALA A 337 -32.68 1.93 -7.70
N THR A 338 -32.00 3.03 -7.35
CA THR A 338 -32.59 4.38 -7.33
C THR A 338 -32.20 5.22 -8.54
N THR A 339 -31.07 4.91 -9.18
CA THR A 339 -30.47 5.74 -10.23
C THR A 339 -30.57 5.10 -11.60
N LEU A 340 -30.77 3.77 -11.69
CA LEU A 340 -30.91 3.04 -12.94
C LEU A 340 -32.28 2.37 -13.03
N ARG A 341 -32.88 2.46 -14.21
CA ARG A 341 -34.09 1.71 -14.57
C ARG A 341 -33.83 1.01 -15.89
N ARG A 342 -34.32 -0.22 -16.01
CA ARG A 342 -34.19 -0.99 -17.24
C ARG A 342 -35.22 -0.48 -18.23
N LEU A 343 -34.82 -0.25 -19.47
CA LEU A 343 -35.76 -0.11 -20.55
C LEU A 343 -36.09 -1.52 -21.02
N ASP A 344 -37.34 -1.94 -20.83
CA ASP A 344 -37.81 -3.19 -21.40
C ASP A 344 -37.42 -3.17 -22.88
N ALA A 345 -36.72 -4.21 -23.32
CA ALA A 345 -36.35 -4.34 -24.72
C ALA A 345 -37.63 -4.15 -25.52
N PRO A 346 -37.66 -3.25 -26.53
CA PRO A 346 -38.87 -3.00 -27.28
C PRO A 346 -39.34 -4.35 -27.79
N ASP A 347 -40.50 -4.79 -27.29
CA ASP A 347 -41.08 -6.08 -27.63
C ASP A 347 -40.98 -6.22 -29.13
N SER A 348 -40.17 -7.17 -29.58
CA SER A 348 -39.88 -7.42 -30.99
C SER A 348 -41.09 -8.08 -31.63
N THR A 349 -42.21 -7.36 -31.61
CA THR A 349 -43.51 -7.78 -32.10
C THR A 349 -43.79 -7.01 -33.39
N GLY A 350 -43.46 -7.65 -34.52
CA GLY A 350 -44.07 -7.38 -35.84
C GLY A 350 -43.47 -6.27 -36.65
#